data_AF-A0A3M4B2S5-F1
#
_entry.id   AF-A0A3M4B2S5-F1
#
_cell.length_a   1.000
_cell.length_b   1.000
_cell.length_c   1.000
_cell.angle_alpha   90.00
_cell.angle_beta   90.00
_cell.angle_gamma   90.00
#
_symmetry.space_group_name_H-M   'P 1'
#
loop_
_entity.id
_entity.type
_entity.pdbx_description
1 polymer ?
#
loop_
_entity_poly.entity_id
_entity_poly.type
_entity_poly.pdbx_seq_one_letter_code
_entity_poly.pdbx_strand_id
1 'polypeptide(L)'
;MRTLPIRIWHEFQSVVATLSDDTPFRKVLEVILFWIKSNYKYLDGEPFSVYGFDCFAKVDEREIPVEYSSFNLSDFINFKSVVFKRQARDVESIARLLRDTVEELATVEVDEQCPKCESEGMRVFIGKHNGLLAYQCNVCGYSHYSDGSRVEIGGLELASERQLRELGLI
;
A
#
# COMPACT_ATOMS: atom_id res chain seq x y z
N MET A 1 -0.72 4.10 23.56
CA MET A 1 -1.33 4.15 22.22
C MET A 1 -1.52 5.61 21.85
N ARG A 2 -0.91 6.08 20.76
CA ARG A 2 -1.19 7.41 20.23
C ARG A 2 -2.60 7.40 19.64
N THR A 3 -3.36 8.45 19.88
CA THR A 3 -4.70 8.62 19.31
C THR A 3 -4.60 9.47 18.05
N LEU A 4 -5.30 9.07 16.99
CA LEU A 4 -5.47 9.91 15.80
C LEU A 4 -6.47 11.02 16.15
N PRO A 5 -6.13 12.32 16.00
CA PRO A 5 -7.08 13.38 16.31
C PRO A 5 -8.28 13.32 15.36
N ILE A 6 -9.48 13.48 15.90
CA ILE A 6 -10.75 13.39 15.14
C ILE A 6 -10.72 14.29 13.90
N ARG A 7 -10.22 15.52 14.07
CA ARG A 7 -10.11 16.49 12.98
C ARG A 7 -9.27 15.96 11.82
N ILE A 8 -8.14 15.30 12.09
CA ILE A 8 -7.22 14.81 11.07
C ILE A 8 -7.87 13.68 10.25
N TRP A 9 -8.66 12.83 10.89
CA TRP A 9 -9.43 11.79 10.18
C TRP A 9 -10.59 12.37 9.38
N HIS A 10 -11.34 13.33 9.94
CA HIS A 10 -12.42 14.00 9.22
C HIS A 10 -11.92 14.79 8.00
N GLU A 11 -10.74 15.40 8.09
CA GLU A 11 -10.09 16.05 6.95
C GLU A 11 -9.81 15.04 5.83
N PHE A 12 -9.29 13.85 6.16
CA PHE A 12 -9.11 12.77 5.18
C PHE A 12 -10.43 12.34 4.54
N GLN A 13 -11.45 12.05 5.36
CA GLN A 13 -12.78 11.65 4.90
C GLN A 13 -13.39 12.70 3.96
N SER A 14 -13.19 13.99 4.26
CA SER A 14 -13.68 15.09 3.43
C SER A 14 -13.01 15.11 2.06
N VAL A 15 -11.69 14.87 1.98
CA VAL A 15 -10.98 14.78 0.69
C VAL A 15 -11.43 13.54 -0.08
N VAL A 16 -11.55 12.39 0.57
CA VAL A 16 -12.04 11.15 -0.05
C VAL A 16 -13.46 11.32 -0.60
N ALA A 17 -14.31 12.12 0.06
CA ALA A 17 -15.67 12.40 -0.40
C ALA A 17 -15.73 13.15 -1.74
N THR A 18 -14.70 13.93 -2.05
CA THR A 18 -14.62 14.69 -3.31
C THR A 18 -14.17 13.85 -4.51
N LEU A 19 -13.65 12.64 -4.27
CA LEU A 19 -13.21 11.76 -5.35
C LEU A 19 -14.43 11.11 -6.00
N SER A 20 -14.65 11.37 -7.28
CA SER A 20 -15.68 10.75 -8.12
C SER A 20 -15.24 9.38 -8.62
N ASP A 21 -16.18 8.59 -9.14
CA ASP A 21 -15.92 7.22 -9.57
C ASP A 21 -15.04 7.13 -10.84
N ASP A 22 -14.89 8.23 -11.57
CA ASP A 22 -13.98 8.42 -12.70
C ASP A 22 -12.59 8.97 -12.31
N THR A 23 -12.34 9.15 -11.00
CA THR A 23 -11.04 9.62 -10.51
C THR A 23 -9.94 8.63 -10.89
N PRO A 24 -8.85 9.07 -11.56
CA PRO A 24 -7.71 8.21 -11.84
C PRO A 24 -7.11 7.65 -10.54
N PHE A 25 -6.78 6.35 -10.50
CA PHE A 25 -6.25 5.71 -9.29
C PHE A 25 -4.94 6.33 -8.79
N ARG A 26 -4.12 6.88 -9.69
CA ARG A 26 -2.96 7.70 -9.32
C ARG A 26 -3.34 8.85 -8.40
N LYS A 27 -4.49 9.49 -8.64
CA LYS A 27 -4.99 10.57 -7.78
C LYS A 27 -5.45 10.07 -6.41
N VAL A 28 -5.97 8.84 -6.34
CA VAL A 28 -6.33 8.19 -5.08
C VAL A 28 -5.07 7.94 -4.24
N LEU A 29 -4.01 7.38 -4.85
CA LEU A 29 -2.73 7.17 -4.18
C LEU A 29 -2.13 8.49 -3.69
N GLU A 30 -2.10 9.53 -4.54
CA GLU A 30 -1.64 10.88 -4.18
C GLU A 30 -2.34 11.42 -2.93
N VAL A 31 -3.67 11.27 -2.84
CA VAL A 31 -4.46 11.72 -1.69
C VAL A 31 -4.04 10.99 -0.41
N ILE A 32 -3.86 9.68 -0.48
CA ILE A 32 -3.47 8.87 0.68
C ILE A 32 -2.05 9.25 1.13
N LEU A 33 -1.08 9.25 0.22
CA LEU A 33 0.32 9.56 0.53
C LEU A 33 0.48 11.01 1.00
N PHE A 34 -0.21 11.96 0.39
CA PHE A 34 -0.21 13.36 0.83
C PHE A 34 -0.74 13.50 2.26
N TRP A 35 -1.84 12.81 2.59
CA TRP A 35 -2.39 12.83 3.95
C TRP A 35 -1.41 12.23 4.96
N ILE A 36 -0.78 11.09 4.63
CA ILE A 36 0.24 10.45 5.48
C ILE A 36 1.41 11.41 5.73
N LYS A 37 1.98 11.98 4.67
CA LYS A 37 3.11 12.92 4.72
C LYS A 37 2.78 14.15 5.58
N SER A 38 1.62 14.77 5.33
CA SER A 38 1.19 15.99 6.01
C SER A 38 0.89 15.78 7.50
N ASN A 39 0.56 14.55 7.90
CA ASN A 39 0.14 14.21 9.25
C ASN A 39 1.09 13.26 9.97
N TYR A 40 2.31 13.04 9.45
CA TYR A 40 3.23 12.01 9.92
C TYR A 40 3.54 12.08 11.42
N LYS A 41 3.57 13.27 12.02
CA LYS A 41 3.74 13.45 13.48
C LYS A 41 2.69 12.78 14.37
N TYR A 42 1.56 12.35 13.80
CA TYR A 42 0.51 11.59 14.46
C TYR A 42 0.58 10.09 14.13
N LEU A 43 1.40 9.71 13.15
CA LEU A 43 1.51 8.38 12.53
C LEU A 43 2.91 7.76 12.73
N ASP A 44 3.82 8.44 13.43
CA ASP A 44 5.21 8.04 13.70
C ASP A 44 5.33 7.02 14.87
N GLY A 45 4.21 6.50 15.38
CA GLY A 45 4.21 5.48 16.42
C GLY A 45 3.08 4.47 16.24
N GLU A 46 2.97 3.51 17.15
CA GLU A 46 2.00 2.43 17.05
C GLU A 46 0.54 2.94 17.10
N PRO A 47 -0.35 2.38 16.23
CA PRO A 47 -0.11 1.20 15.39
C PRO A 47 0.55 1.48 14.04
N PHE A 48 0.55 2.72 13.56
CA PHE A 48 0.97 3.10 12.20
C PHE A 48 2.42 2.72 11.88
N SER A 49 3.34 2.82 12.85
CA SER A 49 4.74 2.44 12.66
C SER A 49 4.93 0.95 12.33
N VAL A 50 4.07 0.07 12.83
CA VAL A 50 4.11 -1.38 12.53
C VAL A 50 3.65 -1.66 11.09
N TYR A 51 2.81 -0.79 10.55
CA TYR A 51 2.28 -0.87 9.19
C TYR A 51 3.12 -0.10 8.15
N GLY A 52 4.35 0.30 8.47
CA GLY A 52 5.30 0.87 7.50
C GLY A 52 5.01 2.31 7.07
N PHE A 53 4.27 3.08 7.87
CA PHE A 53 3.93 4.47 7.54
C PHE A 53 5.15 5.41 7.43
N ASP A 54 6.26 5.05 8.06
CA ASP A 54 7.55 5.73 7.90
C ASP A 54 8.16 5.55 6.50
N CYS A 55 7.89 4.41 5.85
CA CYS A 55 8.23 4.17 4.45
C CYS A 55 7.29 4.95 3.54
N PHE A 56 5.97 4.86 3.75
CA PHE A 56 4.98 5.55 2.92
C PHE A 56 5.14 7.08 2.91
N ALA A 57 5.56 7.67 4.04
CA ALA A 57 5.84 9.09 4.11
C ALA A 57 7.01 9.55 3.20
N LYS A 58 7.85 8.63 2.72
CA LYS A 58 9.03 8.92 1.89
C LYS A 58 8.84 8.55 0.41
N VAL A 59 7.79 7.80 0.09
CA VAL A 59 7.49 7.36 -1.29
C VAL A 59 7.26 8.57 -2.20
N ASP A 60 7.88 8.61 -3.37
CA ASP A 60 7.48 9.50 -4.45
C ASP A 60 6.35 8.84 -5.25
N GLU A 61 5.14 9.37 -5.14
CA GLU A 61 3.96 8.88 -5.85
C GLU A 61 4.14 8.79 -7.38
N ARG A 62 5.05 9.58 -7.97
CA ARG A 62 5.28 9.63 -9.42
C ARG A 62 6.06 8.41 -9.91
N GLU A 63 6.83 7.79 -9.03
CA GLU A 63 7.61 6.61 -9.36
C GLU A 63 6.79 5.32 -9.27
N ILE A 64 5.61 5.37 -8.66
CA ILE A 64 4.77 4.20 -8.41
C ILE A 64 4.00 3.77 -9.69
N PRO A 65 3.98 2.47 -10.02
CA PRO A 65 3.37 1.90 -11.23
C PRO A 65 1.84 1.74 -11.12
N VAL A 66 1.12 2.79 -10.74
CA VAL A 66 -0.32 2.70 -10.40
C VAL A 66 -1.16 2.17 -11.57
N GLU A 67 -0.83 2.54 -12.80
CA GLU A 67 -1.54 2.12 -14.02
C GLU A 67 -1.39 0.63 -14.32
N TYR A 68 -0.46 -0.05 -13.65
CA TYR A 68 -0.19 -1.49 -13.79
C TYR A 68 -0.67 -2.30 -12.58
N SER A 69 -1.27 -1.64 -11.58
CA SER A 69 -1.85 -2.33 -10.42
C SER A 69 -3.12 -3.08 -10.78
N SER A 70 -3.48 -4.10 -9.98
CA SER A 70 -4.76 -4.81 -10.09
C SER A 70 -5.94 -4.07 -9.43
N PHE A 71 -5.69 -2.89 -8.84
CA PHE A 71 -6.70 -2.07 -8.19
C PHE A 71 -7.75 -1.60 -9.20
N ASN A 72 -9.03 -1.83 -8.89
CA ASN A 72 -10.15 -1.53 -9.78
C ASN A 72 -11.25 -0.69 -9.12
N LEU A 73 -12.30 -0.39 -9.88
CA LEU A 73 -13.42 0.44 -9.41
C LEU A 73 -14.14 -0.16 -8.20
N SER A 74 -14.27 -1.49 -8.13
CA SER A 74 -14.92 -2.16 -6.98
C SER A 74 -14.09 -1.96 -5.71
N ASP A 75 -12.77 -2.05 -5.81
CA ASP A 75 -11.84 -1.80 -4.71
C ASP A 75 -11.92 -0.36 -4.26
N PHE A 76 -11.99 0.59 -5.20
CA PHE A 76 -12.17 2.01 -4.90
C PHE A 76 -13.48 2.31 -4.17
N ILE A 77 -14.60 1.74 -4.62
CA ILE A 77 -15.90 1.88 -3.96
C ILE A 77 -15.85 1.29 -2.55
N ASN A 78 -15.22 0.12 -2.39
CA ASN A 78 -15.04 -0.51 -1.09
C ASN A 78 -14.17 0.36 -0.17
N PHE A 79 -13.04 0.87 -0.66
CA PHE A 79 -12.16 1.79 0.06
C PHE A 79 -12.95 3.00 0.59
N LYS A 80 -13.69 3.71 -0.26
CA LYS A 80 -14.53 4.84 0.16
C LYS A 80 -15.52 4.41 1.25
N SER A 81 -16.25 3.33 1.03
CA SER A 81 -17.24 2.79 1.97
C SER A 81 -16.62 2.49 3.35
N VAL A 82 -15.43 1.89 3.38
CA VAL A 82 -14.73 1.57 4.63
C VAL A 82 -14.23 2.84 5.30
N VAL A 83 -13.62 3.79 4.56
CA VAL A 83 -13.15 5.08 5.09
C VAL A 83 -14.27 5.82 5.85
N PHE A 84 -15.48 5.88 5.29
CA PHE A 84 -16.62 6.56 5.94
C PHE A 84 -17.19 5.82 7.14
N LYS A 85 -16.97 4.50 7.25
CA LYS A 85 -17.42 3.69 8.39
C LYS A 85 -16.46 3.75 9.58
N ARG A 86 -15.21 4.19 9.40
CA ARG A 86 -14.21 4.27 10.48
C ARG A 86 -14.30 5.59 11.23
N GLN A 87 -14.09 5.51 12.54
CA GLN A 87 -13.92 6.66 13.42
C GLN A 87 -12.45 6.82 13.77
N ALA A 88 -12.02 8.02 14.14
CA ALA A 88 -10.61 8.30 14.45
C ALA A 88 -10.03 7.44 15.59
N ARG A 89 -10.88 6.86 16.45
CA ARG A 89 -10.48 5.90 17.49
C ARG A 89 -10.09 4.53 16.95
N ASP A 90 -10.51 4.18 15.73
CA ASP A 90 -10.29 2.88 15.09
C ASP A 90 -8.89 2.79 14.47
N VAL A 91 -7.86 3.25 15.19
CA VAL A 91 -6.50 3.51 14.67
C VAL A 91 -5.86 2.28 14.01
N GLU A 92 -6.07 1.10 14.58
CA GLU A 92 -5.56 -0.17 14.05
C GLU A 92 -6.20 -0.50 12.69
N SER A 93 -7.52 -0.39 12.63
CA SER A 93 -8.29 -0.65 11.42
C SER A 93 -8.00 0.39 10.33
N ILE A 94 -7.75 1.64 10.70
CA ILE A 94 -7.34 2.70 9.77
C ILE A 94 -5.94 2.43 9.24
N ALA A 95 -4.98 2.09 10.11
CA ALA A 95 -3.61 1.79 9.70
C ALA A 95 -3.57 0.65 8.69
N ARG A 96 -4.28 -0.45 8.98
CA ARG A 96 -4.39 -1.60 8.08
C ARG A 96 -5.07 -1.24 6.76
N LEU A 97 -6.22 -0.56 6.80
CA LEU A 97 -6.94 -0.13 5.59
C LEU A 97 -6.03 0.66 4.65
N LEU A 98 -5.37 1.70 5.17
CA LEU A 98 -4.51 2.56 4.36
C LEU A 98 -3.29 1.80 3.83
N ARG A 99 -2.68 0.94 4.66
CA ARG A 99 -1.57 0.07 4.24
C ARG A 99 -2.01 -0.85 3.09
N ASP A 100 -3.11 -1.56 3.26
CA ASP A 100 -3.63 -2.50 2.25
C ASP A 100 -3.95 -1.77 0.94
N THR A 101 -4.64 -0.63 1.01
CA THR A 101 -4.98 0.17 -0.18
C THR A 101 -3.76 0.76 -0.86
N VAL A 102 -2.75 1.23 -0.12
CA VAL A 102 -1.49 1.71 -0.71
C VAL A 102 -0.76 0.57 -1.40
N GLU A 103 -0.63 -0.59 -0.77
CA GLU A 103 0.02 -1.76 -1.38
C GLU A 103 -0.72 -2.20 -2.64
N GLU A 104 -2.04 -2.27 -2.62
CA GLU A 104 -2.85 -2.61 -3.80
C GLU A 104 -2.69 -1.62 -4.95
N LEU A 105 -2.64 -0.32 -4.66
CA LEU A 105 -2.41 0.72 -5.67
C LEU A 105 -0.97 0.75 -6.19
N ALA A 106 0.00 0.32 -5.38
CA ALA A 106 1.41 0.55 -5.63
C ALA A 106 2.19 -0.68 -6.11
N THR A 107 1.56 -1.84 -6.13
CA THR A 107 2.20 -3.09 -6.54
C THR A 107 1.57 -3.65 -7.81
N VAL A 108 2.37 -4.39 -8.56
CA VAL A 108 1.91 -5.16 -9.72
C VAL A 108 1.71 -6.61 -9.26
N GLU A 109 0.64 -7.23 -9.75
CA GLU A 109 0.35 -8.63 -9.51
C GLU A 109 0.88 -9.49 -10.65
N VAL A 110 1.50 -10.62 -10.29
CA VAL A 110 1.95 -11.64 -11.23
C VAL A 110 1.22 -12.95 -10.99
N ASP A 111 1.00 -13.69 -12.08
CA ASP A 111 0.36 -15.00 -12.09
C ASP A 111 1.33 -16.10 -11.60
N GLU A 112 1.82 -15.95 -10.38
CA GLU A 112 2.65 -16.95 -9.70
C GLU A 112 1.87 -17.65 -8.60
N GLN A 113 2.13 -18.96 -8.45
CA GLN A 113 1.55 -19.74 -7.36
C GLN A 113 2.42 -19.63 -6.11
N CYS A 114 1.80 -19.28 -4.98
CA CYS A 114 2.49 -19.23 -3.71
C CYS A 114 2.98 -20.63 -3.29
N PRO A 115 4.29 -20.82 -3.04
CA PRO A 115 4.83 -22.14 -2.67
C PRO A 115 4.43 -22.60 -1.26
N LYS A 116 3.80 -21.71 -0.46
CA LYS A 116 3.39 -22.01 0.91
C LYS A 116 1.92 -22.43 1.04
N CYS A 117 1.02 -21.78 0.30
CA CYS A 117 -0.43 -22.00 0.42
C CYS A 117 -1.12 -22.31 -0.91
N GLU A 118 -0.35 -22.46 -2.00
CA GLU A 118 -0.81 -22.86 -3.33
C GLU A 118 -1.84 -21.92 -3.98
N SER A 119 -2.07 -20.75 -3.37
CA SER A 119 -2.92 -19.70 -3.94
C SER A 119 -2.20 -19.00 -5.09
N GLU A 120 -2.95 -18.66 -6.12
CA GLU A 120 -2.47 -17.85 -7.25
C GLU A 120 -2.46 -16.36 -6.88
N GLY A 121 -1.63 -15.60 -7.58
CA GLY A 121 -1.51 -14.16 -7.41
C GLY A 121 -0.48 -13.79 -6.35
N MET A 122 0.63 -13.19 -6.82
CA MET A 122 1.66 -12.63 -5.96
C MET A 122 1.93 -11.17 -6.34
N ARG A 123 2.08 -10.30 -5.34
CA ARG A 123 2.49 -8.91 -5.54
C ARG A 123 3.99 -8.81 -5.62
N VAL A 124 4.45 -7.94 -6.50
CA VAL A 124 5.87 -7.68 -6.73
C VAL A 124 6.35 -6.49 -5.90
N PHE A 125 7.49 -6.70 -5.25
CA PHE A 125 8.25 -5.73 -4.47
C PHE A 125 9.73 -5.78 -4.88
N ILE A 126 10.53 -4.87 -4.32
CA ILE A 126 11.99 -4.93 -4.36
C ILE A 126 12.55 -5.14 -2.96
N GLY A 127 13.62 -5.91 -2.85
CA GLY A 127 14.35 -6.10 -1.62
C GLY A 127 15.12 -4.86 -1.21
N LYS A 128 14.81 -4.34 -0.03
CA LYS A 128 15.40 -3.12 0.53
C LYS A 128 16.94 -3.16 0.64
N HIS A 129 17.51 -4.36 0.80
CA HIS A 129 18.94 -4.54 1.07
C HIS A 129 19.73 -5.13 -0.10
N ASN A 130 19.07 -5.85 -1.01
CA ASN A 130 19.73 -6.59 -2.08
C ASN A 130 19.28 -6.14 -3.48
N GLY A 131 18.23 -5.31 -3.58
CA GLY A 131 17.66 -4.85 -4.84
C GLY A 131 17.01 -5.95 -5.68
N LEU A 132 16.86 -7.16 -5.14
CA LEU A 132 16.25 -8.28 -5.85
C LEU A 132 14.74 -8.10 -5.95
N LEU A 133 14.14 -8.63 -7.02
CA LEU A 133 12.70 -8.84 -7.06
C LEU A 133 12.28 -9.71 -5.89
N ALA A 134 11.17 -9.33 -5.27
CA ALA A 134 10.53 -10.07 -4.21
C ALA A 134 9.06 -10.27 -4.51
N TYR A 135 8.56 -11.46 -4.20
CA TYR A 135 7.18 -11.85 -4.44
C TYR A 135 6.50 -12.11 -3.11
N GLN A 136 5.37 -11.45 -2.86
CA GLN A 136 4.55 -11.66 -1.68
C GLN A 136 3.18 -12.21 -2.07
N CYS A 137 2.77 -13.30 -1.43
CA CYS A 137 1.46 -13.91 -1.65
C CYS A 137 0.33 -13.02 -1.13
N ASN A 138 -0.69 -12.81 -1.97
CA ASN A 138 -1.87 -12.00 -1.66
C ASN A 138 -2.73 -12.58 -0.52
N VAL A 139 -2.64 -13.90 -0.29
CA VAL A 139 -3.47 -14.62 0.69
C VAL A 139 -2.78 -14.82 2.03
N CYS A 140 -1.57 -15.39 2.03
CA CYS A 140 -0.89 -15.77 3.28
C CYS A 140 0.29 -14.86 3.66
N GLY A 141 0.63 -13.86 2.84
CA GLY A 141 1.73 -12.93 3.09
C GLY A 141 3.13 -13.56 3.00
N TYR A 142 3.24 -14.84 2.60
CA TYR A 142 4.55 -15.46 2.38
C TYR A 142 5.33 -14.69 1.32
N SER A 143 6.57 -14.35 1.65
CA SER A 143 7.42 -13.52 0.81
C SER A 143 8.77 -14.20 0.57
N HIS A 144 9.25 -14.17 -0.68
CA HIS A 144 10.55 -14.69 -1.08
C HIS A 144 11.17 -13.81 -2.16
N TYR A 145 12.49 -13.79 -2.24
CA TYR A 145 13.21 -13.13 -3.32
C TYR A 145 13.22 -14.02 -4.58
N SER A 146 13.51 -13.43 -5.73
CA SER A 146 13.65 -14.09 -7.03
C SER A 146 14.73 -15.18 -7.08
N ASP A 147 15.69 -15.17 -6.14
CA ASP A 147 16.68 -16.24 -5.97
C ASP A 147 16.17 -17.40 -5.07
N GLY A 148 14.92 -17.34 -4.63
CA GLY A 148 14.28 -18.30 -3.74
C GLY A 148 14.58 -18.10 -2.25
N SER A 149 15.44 -17.14 -1.89
CA SER A 149 15.75 -16.87 -0.49
C SER A 149 14.59 -16.17 0.23
N ARG A 150 14.50 -16.35 1.55
CA ARG A 150 13.41 -15.81 2.34
C ARG A 150 13.58 -14.31 2.56
N VAL A 151 12.48 -13.57 2.45
CA VAL A 151 12.42 -12.15 2.81
C VAL A 151 12.38 -11.99 4.33
N GLU A 152 13.25 -11.15 4.87
CA GLU A 152 13.26 -10.76 6.29
C GLU A 152 12.16 -9.76 6.61
N ILE A 153 11.79 -9.64 7.89
CA ILE A 153 10.76 -8.68 8.32
C ILE A 153 11.24 -7.26 8.00
N GLY A 154 10.41 -6.50 7.28
CA GLY A 154 10.76 -5.15 6.82
C GLY A 154 11.78 -5.11 5.67
N GLY A 155 12.04 -6.26 5.02
CA GLY A 155 12.96 -6.38 3.90
C GLY A 155 12.37 -5.99 2.54
N LEU A 156 11.10 -5.61 2.48
CA LEU A 156 10.41 -5.19 1.24
C LEU A 156 10.32 -3.68 1.11
N GLU A 157 10.39 -3.22 -0.13
CA GLU A 157 10.15 -1.86 -0.57
C GLU A 157 9.28 -1.88 -1.82
N LEU A 158 8.48 -0.82 -2.03
CA LEU A 158 7.68 -0.68 -3.24
C LEU A 158 8.59 -0.54 -4.46
N ALA A 159 8.29 -1.30 -5.51
CA ALA A 159 9.03 -1.21 -6.77
C ALA A 159 8.60 0.05 -7.54
N SER A 160 9.56 0.78 -8.10
CA SER A 160 9.25 1.86 -9.03
C SER A 160 8.83 1.30 -10.39
N GLU A 161 8.06 2.06 -11.17
CA GLU A 161 7.72 1.72 -12.55
C GLU A 161 8.97 1.47 -13.40
N ARG A 162 9.99 2.34 -13.26
CA ARG A 162 11.27 2.16 -13.94
C ARG A 162 11.93 0.80 -13.63
N GLN A 163 11.99 0.40 -12.36
CA GLN A 163 12.57 -0.89 -11.96
C GLN A 163 11.79 -2.05 -12.58
N LEU A 164 10.46 -2.01 -12.52
CA LEU A 164 9.62 -3.06 -13.10
C LEU A 164 9.79 -3.17 -14.63
N ARG A 165 9.94 -2.05 -15.34
CA ARG A 165 10.27 -2.03 -16.78
C ARG A 165 11.65 -2.63 -17.07
N GLU A 166 12.66 -2.24 -16.30
CA GLU A 166 14.03 -2.77 -16.43
C GLU A 166 14.08 -4.29 -16.20
N LEU A 167 13.16 -4.81 -15.39
CA LEU A 167 13.02 -6.22 -15.06
C LEU A 167 12.02 -6.97 -15.96
N GLY A 168 11.40 -6.28 -16.92
CA GLY A 168 10.51 -6.89 -17.92
C GLY A 168 9.14 -7.32 -17.39
N LEU A 169 8.68 -6.73 -16.29
CA LEU A 169 7.38 -7.04 -15.68
C LEU A 169 6.23 -6.17 -16.22
N ILE A 170 6.53 -5.00 -16.78
CA ILE A 170 5.58 -4.03 -17.38
C ILE A 170 6.17 -3.25 -18.56
#